data_AF-A0A6C0B2U5-F1
#
_entry.id   AF-A0A6C0B2U5-F1
#
_cell.length_a   1.000
_cell.length_b   1.000
_cell.length_c   1.000
_cell.angle_alpha   90.00
_cell.angle_beta   90.00
_cell.angle_gamma   90.00
#
_symmetry.space_group_name_H-M   'P 1'
#
loop_
_entity.id
_entity.type
_entity.pdbx_description
1 polymer ?
#
loop_
_entity_poly.entity_id
_entity_poly.type
_entity_poly.pdbx_seq_one_letter_code
_entity_poly.pdbx_strand_id
1 'polypeptide(L)'
;MALCCFDISGDVVSIIEWNVLNLLDKEEPKQFCTCSLKPKKGVVETCNKAAKYQKNGTLYCEKHAKLNKDFMIPTKECSQSSLKKLKIDELKALCNKYSVVYDAQNKAALLNLLTVYFDRTCYETLQIKKHIGAGDTDLVTIGKNMKKIFDEIENIQRPDIVVIENQISPIANRMKTIQGMVAQYFIMKDSDVRIDFVSSANKLKDFNPLENTLRESDEKGYQKNKKNGVEYCSQLLAENSSFDKWSHVLNTKKKDDLADCFLQGIWFMKNKIK
;
A
#
# COMPACT_ATOMS: atom_id res chain seq x y z
N MET A 1 6.00 -5.85 4.04
CA MET A 1 6.74 -6.87 4.81
C MET A 1 8.19 -6.76 4.40
N ALA A 2 9.13 -6.60 5.33
CA ALA A 2 10.55 -6.58 4.99
C ALA A 2 11.11 -8.00 4.92
N LEU A 3 12.06 -8.22 4.02
CA LEU A 3 12.74 -9.50 3.78
C LEU A 3 14.22 -9.20 3.54
N CYS A 4 15.10 -9.96 4.17
CA CYS A 4 16.55 -9.96 3.89
C CYS A 4 17.02 -11.42 3.77
N CYS A 5 17.73 -11.74 2.69
CA CYS A 5 18.24 -13.07 2.38
C CYS A 5 19.76 -13.03 2.30
N PHE A 6 20.39 -13.92 3.05
CA PHE A 6 21.84 -14.04 3.15
C PHE A 6 22.31 -15.32 2.46
N ASP A 7 23.41 -15.22 1.72
CA ASP A 7 24.20 -16.37 1.31
C ASP A 7 25.34 -16.55 2.33
N ILE A 8 25.35 -17.73 2.94
CA ILE A 8 26.30 -18.15 3.97
C ILE A 8 27.09 -19.41 3.55
N SER A 9 27.00 -19.80 2.28
CA SER A 9 27.64 -21.01 1.76
C SER A 9 29.17 -20.88 1.65
N GLY A 10 29.66 -19.65 1.50
CA GLY A 10 31.09 -19.33 1.44
C GLY A 10 31.67 -18.81 2.76
N ASP A 11 32.98 -18.53 2.75
CA ASP A 11 33.69 -17.96 3.90
C ASP A 11 33.21 -16.54 4.26
N VAL A 12 32.72 -15.81 3.26
CA VAL A 12 32.22 -14.43 3.39
C VAL A 12 30.72 -14.43 3.24
N VAL A 13 30.03 -13.93 4.26
CA VAL A 13 28.58 -13.73 4.22
C VAL A 13 28.25 -12.58 3.27
N SER A 14 27.27 -12.79 2.40
CA SER A 14 26.76 -11.76 1.49
C SER A 14 25.23 -11.69 1.52
N ILE A 15 24.67 -10.55 1.12
CA ILE A 15 23.22 -10.38 0.97
C ILE A 15 22.87 -10.56 -0.52
N ILE A 16 21.89 -11.43 -0.80
CA ILE A 16 21.42 -11.74 -2.15
C ILE A 16 20.05 -11.14 -2.46
N GLU A 17 19.23 -10.85 -1.45
CA GLU A 17 17.95 -10.16 -1.61
C GLU A 17 17.66 -9.30 -0.37
N TRP A 18 17.19 -8.07 -0.54
CA TRP A 18 16.79 -7.22 0.58
C TRP A 18 15.82 -6.14 0.13
N ASN A 19 14.54 -6.32 0.47
CA ASN A 19 13.48 -5.45 -0.03
C ASN A 19 12.26 -5.41 0.90
N VAL A 20 11.35 -4.47 0.63
CA VAL A 20 10.03 -4.36 1.24
C VAL A 20 8.97 -4.82 0.24
N LEU A 21 8.29 -5.89 0.60
CA LEU A 21 7.23 -6.50 -0.20
C LEU A 21 5.88 -5.86 0.14
N ASN A 22 5.20 -5.35 -0.89
CA ASN A 22 3.85 -4.83 -0.77
C ASN A 22 2.83 -5.95 -1.01
N LEU A 23 2.21 -6.45 0.07
CA LEU A 23 1.21 -7.52 0.01
C LEU A 23 -0.21 -7.02 -0.26
N LEU A 24 -0.38 -5.70 -0.46
CA LEU A 24 -1.66 -5.09 -0.79
C LEU A 24 -1.83 -5.04 -2.31
N ASP A 25 -3.08 -4.90 -2.76
CA ASP A 25 -3.38 -4.74 -4.16
C ASP A 25 -2.72 -3.47 -4.72
N LYS A 26 -2.27 -3.54 -5.98
CA LYS A 26 -1.67 -2.39 -6.66
C LYS A 26 -2.68 -1.25 -6.69
N GLU A 27 -2.31 -0.11 -6.11
CA GLU A 27 -3.07 1.13 -6.28
C GLU A 27 -3.14 1.47 -7.76
N GLU A 28 -4.35 1.71 -8.26
CA GLU A 28 -4.49 2.27 -9.62
C GLU A 28 -3.78 3.63 -9.68
N PRO A 29 -3.06 3.90 -10.78
CA PRO A 29 -2.29 5.13 -10.90
C PRO A 29 -3.21 6.34 -10.74
N LYS A 30 -2.76 7.30 -9.93
CA LYS A 30 -3.50 8.54 -9.72
C LYS A 30 -3.68 9.26 -11.05
N GLN A 31 -4.92 9.53 -11.41
CA GLN A 31 -5.24 10.35 -12.57
C GLN A 31 -5.11 11.83 -12.19
N PHE A 32 -4.47 12.61 -13.05
CA PHE A 32 -4.26 14.04 -12.85
C PHE A 32 -5.12 14.85 -13.80
N CYS A 33 -5.46 16.06 -13.36
CA CYS A 33 -6.22 17.03 -14.13
C CYS A 33 -5.46 17.43 -15.41
N THR A 34 -6.13 17.46 -16.55
CA THR A 34 -5.52 17.82 -17.84
C THR A 34 -5.77 19.27 -18.24
N CYS A 35 -6.48 20.05 -17.42
CA CYS A 35 -6.74 21.45 -17.72
C CYS A 35 -5.49 22.32 -17.55
N SER A 36 -5.38 23.37 -18.36
CA SER A 36 -4.32 24.38 -18.24
C SER A 36 -4.51 25.28 -17.02
N LEU A 37 -3.40 25.63 -16.38
CA LEU A 37 -3.32 26.69 -15.38
C LEU A 37 -3.33 28.06 -16.09
N LYS A 38 -3.71 29.11 -15.34
CA LYS A 38 -3.58 30.48 -15.83
C LYS A 38 -2.11 30.75 -16.18
N PRO A 39 -1.82 31.33 -17.35
CA PRO A 39 -0.44 31.56 -17.77
C PRO A 39 0.27 32.48 -16.79
N LYS A 40 1.46 32.06 -16.36
CA LYS A 40 2.43 32.93 -15.68
C LYS A 40 3.59 33.15 -16.63
N LYS A 41 3.89 34.42 -16.95
CA LYS A 41 4.97 34.80 -17.88
C LYS A 41 4.89 34.13 -19.26
N GLY A 42 3.68 33.99 -19.82
CA GLY A 42 3.47 33.47 -21.18
C GLY A 42 3.54 31.95 -21.34
N VAL A 43 3.94 31.20 -20.30
CA VAL A 43 3.96 29.73 -20.32
C VAL A 43 2.64 29.19 -19.77
N VAL A 44 1.99 28.32 -20.54
CA VAL A 44 0.78 27.60 -20.13
C VAL A 44 1.20 26.25 -19.56
N GLU A 45 1.06 26.09 -18.25
CA GLU A 45 1.35 24.83 -17.57
C GLU A 45 0.07 23.99 -17.41
N THR A 46 0.22 22.67 -17.42
CA THR A 46 -0.90 21.75 -17.16
C THR A 46 -1.09 21.58 -15.65
N CYS A 47 -2.33 21.44 -15.20
CA CYS A 47 -2.64 21.22 -13.79
C CYS A 47 -2.03 19.90 -13.28
N ASN A 48 -1.45 19.92 -12.08
CA ASN A 48 -0.89 18.73 -11.43
C ASN A 48 -1.78 18.19 -10.28
N LYS A 49 -3.00 18.72 -10.13
CA LYS A 49 -3.92 18.28 -9.07
C LYS A 49 -4.61 16.99 -9.48
N ALA A 50 -4.87 16.12 -8.50
CA ALA A 50 -5.63 14.89 -8.71
C ALA A 50 -6.99 15.20 -9.36
N ALA A 51 -7.31 14.47 -10.42
CA ALA A 51 -8.60 14.52 -11.07
C ALA A 51 -9.66 13.87 -10.18
N LYS A 52 -10.87 14.44 -10.17
CA LYS A 52 -12.05 13.85 -9.52
C LYS A 52 -13.19 13.59 -10.51
N TYR A 53 -13.13 14.23 -11.66
CA TYR A 53 -14.19 14.26 -12.64
C TYR A 53 -13.62 14.05 -14.03
N GLN A 54 -14.42 13.47 -14.93
CA GLN A 54 -14.11 13.38 -16.35
C GLN A 54 -15.30 13.81 -17.20
N LYS A 55 -15.00 14.36 -18.38
CA LYS A 55 -16.00 14.64 -19.40
C LYS A 55 -15.33 14.74 -20.77
N ASN A 56 -15.90 14.08 -21.78
CA ASN A 56 -15.43 14.16 -23.17
C ASN A 56 -13.91 13.92 -23.31
N GLY A 57 -13.36 12.95 -22.57
CA GLY A 57 -11.93 12.64 -22.56
C GLY A 57 -11.02 13.60 -21.79
N THR A 58 -11.55 14.69 -21.20
CA THR A 58 -10.80 15.63 -20.37
C THR A 58 -10.97 15.29 -18.89
N LEU A 59 -9.88 15.38 -18.12
CA LEU A 59 -9.85 15.11 -16.69
C LEU A 59 -9.81 16.42 -15.90
N TYR A 60 -10.68 16.55 -14.90
CA TYR A 60 -10.84 17.77 -14.13
C TYR A 60 -10.57 17.51 -12.65
N CYS A 61 -9.73 18.36 -12.04
CA CYS A 61 -9.70 18.50 -10.59
C CYS A 61 -10.95 19.24 -10.11
N GLU A 62 -11.25 19.15 -8.82
CA GLU A 62 -12.44 19.78 -8.25
C GLU A 62 -12.52 21.29 -8.50
N LYS A 63 -11.38 21.98 -8.47
CA LYS A 63 -11.34 23.43 -8.72
C LYS A 63 -11.69 23.76 -10.17
N HIS A 64 -11.16 23.01 -11.14
CA HIS A 64 -11.45 23.26 -12.55
C HIS A 64 -12.87 22.84 -12.93
N ALA A 65 -13.38 21.74 -12.38
CA ALA A 65 -14.76 21.34 -12.59
C ALA A 65 -15.76 22.39 -12.06
N LYS A 66 -15.46 23.06 -10.94
CA LYS A 66 -16.31 24.13 -10.39
C LYS A 66 -16.19 25.46 -11.16
N LEU A 67 -15.04 25.72 -11.80
CA LEU A 67 -14.81 26.95 -12.56
C LEU A 67 -15.39 26.87 -13.96
N ASN A 68 -15.38 25.69 -14.58
CA ASN A 68 -16.01 25.44 -15.86
C ASN A 68 -17.55 25.39 -15.65
N LYS A 69 -18.28 26.23 -16.39
CA LYS A 69 -19.74 26.36 -16.30
C LYS A 69 -20.49 25.55 -17.35
N ASP A 70 -19.77 24.83 -18.20
CA ASP A 70 -20.34 24.05 -19.31
C ASP A 70 -20.99 22.76 -18.80
N PHE A 71 -20.52 22.25 -17.67
CA PHE A 71 -21.03 21.01 -17.07
C PHE A 71 -21.33 21.16 -15.57
N MET A 72 -22.34 20.42 -15.11
CA MET A 72 -22.76 20.37 -13.72
C MET A 72 -21.95 19.35 -12.91
N ILE A 73 -21.65 19.67 -11.65
CA ILE A 73 -21.08 18.69 -10.72
C ILE A 73 -22.14 17.64 -10.39
N PRO A 74 -21.90 16.34 -10.62
CA PRO A 74 -22.87 15.30 -10.35
C PRO A 74 -23.19 15.25 -8.84
N THR A 75 -24.47 15.25 -8.51
CA THR A 75 -24.98 15.05 -7.15
C THR A 75 -25.71 13.72 -7.06
N LYS A 76 -26.16 13.34 -5.85
CA LYS A 76 -26.88 12.06 -5.65
C LYS A 76 -28.14 11.96 -6.52
N GLU A 77 -28.82 13.07 -6.78
CA GLU A 77 -30.03 13.12 -7.63
C GLU A 77 -29.73 12.88 -9.12
N CYS A 78 -28.51 13.15 -9.59
CA CYS A 78 -28.10 12.89 -10.97
C CYS A 78 -27.75 11.40 -11.21
N SER A 79 -27.59 10.59 -10.16
CA SER A 79 -27.12 9.21 -10.30
C SER A 79 -28.22 8.25 -10.75
N GLN A 80 -27.90 7.33 -11.66
CA GLN A 80 -28.85 6.31 -12.13
C GLN A 80 -29.45 5.47 -10.99
N SER A 81 -28.65 5.16 -9.96
CA SER A 81 -29.12 4.41 -8.79
C SER A 81 -30.19 5.16 -8.00
N SER A 82 -30.12 6.48 -7.93
CA SER A 82 -31.14 7.30 -7.27
C SER A 82 -32.36 7.44 -8.17
N LEU A 83 -32.17 7.75 -9.46
CA LEU A 83 -33.27 7.92 -10.41
C LEU A 83 -34.16 6.68 -10.49
N LYS A 84 -33.58 5.46 -10.48
CA LYS A 84 -34.32 4.19 -10.50
C LYS A 84 -35.27 4.04 -9.31
N LYS A 85 -34.94 4.62 -8.15
CA LYS A 85 -35.74 4.55 -6.91
C LYS A 85 -36.91 5.53 -6.89
N LEU A 86 -36.87 6.59 -7.69
CA LEU A 86 -37.92 7.61 -7.73
C LEU A 86 -39.21 7.09 -8.35
N LYS A 87 -40.35 7.60 -7.87
CA LYS A 87 -41.68 7.40 -8.46
C LYS A 87 -41.86 8.31 -9.68
N ILE A 88 -42.90 8.06 -10.48
CA ILE A 88 -43.16 8.82 -11.71
C ILE A 88 -43.30 10.32 -11.44
N ASP A 89 -44.07 10.72 -10.42
CA ASP A 89 -44.28 12.14 -10.12
C ASP A 89 -43.00 12.84 -9.65
N GLU A 90 -42.14 12.12 -8.93
CA GLU A 90 -40.82 12.62 -8.51
C GLU A 90 -39.88 12.81 -9.72
N LEU A 91 -39.94 11.90 -10.70
CA LEU A 91 -39.20 12.05 -11.96
C LEU A 91 -39.71 13.24 -12.77
N LYS A 92 -41.03 13.44 -12.86
CA LYS A 92 -41.64 14.61 -13.51
C LYS A 92 -41.23 15.92 -12.83
N ALA A 93 -41.25 15.94 -11.49
CA ALA A 93 -40.77 17.08 -10.72
C ALA A 93 -39.28 17.38 -10.99
N LEU A 94 -38.46 16.33 -11.16
CA LEU A 94 -37.05 16.50 -11.51
C LEU A 94 -36.87 17.02 -12.93
N CYS A 95 -37.65 16.54 -13.91
CA CYS A 95 -37.68 17.10 -15.25
C CYS A 95 -38.00 18.58 -15.23
N ASN A 96 -39.03 19.00 -14.47
CA ASN A 96 -39.40 20.40 -14.33
C ASN A 96 -38.28 21.23 -13.67
N LYS A 97 -37.65 20.70 -12.61
CA LYS A 97 -36.54 21.37 -11.91
C LYS A 97 -35.36 21.69 -12.83
N TYR A 98 -35.08 20.80 -13.77
CA TYR A 98 -33.98 20.93 -14.73
C TYR A 98 -34.42 21.42 -16.12
N SER A 99 -35.68 21.83 -16.26
CA SER A 99 -36.28 22.27 -17.52
C SER A 99 -36.11 21.25 -18.66
N VAL A 100 -36.17 19.96 -18.34
CA VAL A 100 -36.15 18.86 -19.31
C VAL A 100 -37.56 18.67 -19.83
N VAL A 101 -37.77 18.90 -21.12
CA VAL A 101 -39.07 18.71 -21.79
C VAL A 101 -39.38 17.22 -21.89
N TYR A 102 -40.57 16.82 -21.45
CA TYR A 102 -41.06 15.45 -21.54
C TYR A 102 -42.53 15.42 -21.97
N ASP A 103 -42.88 14.41 -22.77
CA ASP A 103 -44.24 14.03 -23.16
C ASP A 103 -44.64 12.68 -22.51
N ALA A 104 -43.64 11.87 -22.18
CA ALA A 104 -43.78 10.53 -21.66
C ALA A 104 -44.50 10.46 -20.30
N GLN A 105 -45.42 9.49 -20.20
CA GLN A 105 -46.18 9.22 -18.97
C GLN A 105 -45.69 7.99 -18.20
N ASN A 106 -44.82 7.17 -18.80
CA ASN A 106 -44.30 5.96 -18.17
C ASN A 106 -42.92 6.19 -17.52
N LYS A 107 -42.65 5.45 -16.45
CA LYS A 107 -41.42 5.58 -15.66
C LYS A 107 -40.14 5.33 -16.46
N ALA A 108 -40.16 4.34 -17.36
CA ALA A 108 -38.97 3.92 -18.09
C ALA A 108 -38.48 5.02 -19.05
N ALA A 109 -39.39 5.65 -19.78
CA ALA A 109 -39.08 6.73 -20.71
C ALA A 109 -38.57 7.99 -19.97
N LEU A 110 -39.22 8.37 -18.85
CA LEU A 110 -38.75 9.49 -18.01
C LEU A 110 -37.35 9.23 -17.43
N LEU A 111 -37.11 8.00 -16.97
CA LEU A 111 -35.80 7.58 -16.45
C LEU A 111 -34.73 7.69 -17.54
N ASN A 112 -35.00 7.20 -18.75
CA ASN A 112 -34.06 7.27 -19.86
C ASN A 112 -33.77 8.73 -20.23
N LEU A 113 -34.80 9.57 -20.34
CA LEU A 113 -34.67 10.98 -20.67
C LEU A 113 -33.77 11.74 -19.68
N LEU A 114 -34.01 11.57 -18.38
CA LEU A 114 -33.20 12.18 -17.33
C LEU A 114 -31.77 11.62 -17.31
N THR A 115 -31.63 10.32 -17.57
CA THR A 115 -30.31 9.68 -17.67
C THR A 115 -29.50 10.29 -18.81
N VAL A 116 -30.05 10.34 -20.03
CA VAL A 116 -29.39 10.96 -21.19
C VAL A 116 -29.09 12.44 -20.95
N TYR A 117 -30.01 13.17 -20.32
CA TYR A 117 -29.79 14.57 -19.96
C TYR A 117 -28.58 14.72 -19.03
N PHE A 118 -28.56 14.03 -17.89
CA PHE A 118 -27.46 14.14 -16.93
C PHE A 118 -26.15 13.57 -17.48
N ASP A 119 -26.18 12.50 -18.28
CA ASP A 119 -25.00 11.97 -18.95
C ASP A 119 -24.41 12.98 -19.94
N ARG A 120 -25.22 13.88 -20.50
CA ARG A 120 -24.75 14.98 -21.36
C ARG A 120 -24.29 16.19 -20.56
N THR A 121 -25.02 16.60 -19.53
CA THR A 121 -24.81 17.89 -18.85
C THR A 121 -23.94 17.81 -17.60
N CYS A 122 -23.79 16.65 -16.97
CA CYS A 122 -22.98 16.49 -15.77
C CYS A 122 -21.59 15.94 -16.09
N TYR A 123 -20.62 16.21 -15.21
CA TYR A 123 -19.40 15.42 -15.19
C TYR A 123 -19.67 13.99 -14.74
N GLU A 124 -18.82 13.07 -15.18
CA GLU A 124 -18.73 11.74 -14.59
C GLU A 124 -17.75 11.79 -13.41
N THR A 125 -18.12 11.20 -12.28
CA THR A 125 -17.19 11.08 -11.14
C THR A 125 -16.22 9.95 -11.40
N LEU A 126 -14.92 10.24 -11.31
CA LEU A 126 -13.91 9.20 -11.35
C LEU A 126 -14.06 8.32 -10.13
N GLN A 127 -14.21 7.01 -10.36
CA GLN A 127 -14.24 6.02 -9.29
C GLN A 127 -12.82 5.84 -8.74
N ILE A 128 -12.41 6.77 -7.87
CA ILE A 128 -11.17 6.61 -7.13
C ILE A 128 -11.44 5.49 -6.13
N LYS A 129 -10.93 4.28 -6.40
CA LYS A 129 -10.91 3.22 -5.40
C LYS A 129 -10.28 3.80 -4.13
N LYS A 130 -11.01 3.73 -3.01
CA LYS A 130 -10.46 4.13 -1.72
C LYS A 130 -9.17 3.35 -1.52
N HIS A 131 -8.14 4.04 -1.03
CA HIS A 131 -6.95 3.36 -0.54
C HIS A 131 -7.39 2.36 0.54
N ILE A 132 -7.28 1.07 0.25
CA ILE A 132 -7.56 0.01 1.21
C ILE A 132 -6.31 -0.14 2.06
N GLY A 133 -6.42 0.18 3.36
CA GLY A 133 -5.31 0.04 4.28
C GLY A 133 -4.95 -1.43 4.51
N ALA A 134 -3.75 -1.66 5.04
CA ALA A 134 -3.31 -3.00 5.42
C ALA A 134 -4.23 -3.66 6.48
N GLY A 135 -4.93 -2.88 7.30
CA GLY A 135 -5.91 -3.38 8.26
C GLY A 135 -7.23 -3.82 7.64
N ASP A 136 -7.62 -3.21 6.52
CA ASP A 136 -8.92 -3.41 5.86
C ASP A 136 -8.88 -4.50 4.78
N THR A 137 -7.69 -4.85 4.30
CA THR A 137 -7.51 -5.96 3.35
C THR A 137 -7.81 -7.27 4.07
N ASP A 138 -8.47 -8.24 3.44
CA ASP A 138 -8.70 -9.53 4.10
C ASP A 138 -7.43 -10.41 4.06
N LEU A 139 -7.34 -11.36 5.01
CA LEU A 139 -6.18 -12.24 5.16
C LEU A 139 -6.02 -13.22 3.98
N VAL A 140 -7.11 -13.59 3.29
CA VAL A 140 -7.05 -14.48 2.13
C VAL A 140 -6.38 -13.76 0.96
N THR A 141 -6.73 -12.50 0.71
CA THR A 141 -6.08 -11.64 -0.28
C THR A 141 -4.61 -11.45 0.03
N ILE A 142 -4.25 -11.16 1.29
CA ILE A 142 -2.83 -11.11 1.71
C ILE A 142 -2.10 -12.42 1.41
N GLY A 143 -2.70 -13.56 1.75
CA GLY A 143 -2.09 -14.88 1.49
C GLY A 143 -1.86 -15.15 0.00
N LYS A 144 -2.83 -14.82 -0.85
CA LYS A 144 -2.71 -14.94 -2.32
C LYS A 144 -1.60 -14.03 -2.87
N ASN A 145 -1.57 -12.77 -2.43
CA ASN A 145 -0.56 -11.80 -2.86
C ASN A 145 0.84 -12.21 -2.37
N MET A 146 0.97 -12.68 -1.13
CA MET A 146 2.22 -13.21 -0.59
C MET A 146 2.75 -14.37 -1.43
N LYS A 147 1.91 -15.36 -1.73
CA LYS A 147 2.30 -16.48 -2.60
C LYS A 147 2.84 -15.99 -3.93
N LYS A 148 2.08 -15.12 -4.62
CA LYS A 148 2.47 -14.60 -5.93
C LYS A 148 3.82 -13.86 -5.88
N ILE A 149 3.95 -12.94 -4.92
CA ILE A 149 5.16 -12.13 -4.78
C ILE A 149 6.36 -13.01 -4.43
N PHE A 150 6.19 -13.97 -3.53
CA PHE A 150 7.26 -14.88 -3.17
C PHE A 150 7.65 -15.78 -4.34
N ASP A 151 6.69 -16.28 -5.13
CA ASP A 151 6.96 -17.08 -6.33
C ASP A 151 7.78 -16.30 -7.39
N GLU A 152 7.73 -14.96 -7.38
CA GLU A 152 8.47 -14.09 -8.31
C GLU A 152 9.92 -13.80 -7.86
N ILE A 153 10.30 -14.10 -6.61
CA ILE A 153 11.64 -13.79 -6.07
C ILE A 153 12.52 -15.05 -6.15
N GLU A 154 13.43 -15.09 -7.12
CA GLU A 154 14.29 -16.26 -7.39
C GLU A 154 15.14 -16.66 -6.17
N ASN A 155 15.75 -15.68 -5.51
CA ASN A 155 16.68 -15.88 -4.39
C ASN A 155 16.06 -16.52 -3.13
N ILE A 156 14.73 -16.61 -3.04
CA ILE A 156 14.05 -17.21 -1.88
C ILE A 156 13.26 -18.47 -2.23
N GLN A 157 13.42 -19.06 -3.42
CA GLN A 157 12.62 -20.24 -3.77
C GLN A 157 12.94 -21.47 -2.92
N ARG A 158 14.20 -21.62 -2.48
CA ARG A 158 14.69 -22.78 -1.71
C ARG A 158 15.73 -22.37 -0.66
N PRO A 159 15.34 -21.62 0.37
CA PRO A 159 16.25 -21.31 1.47
C PRO A 159 16.49 -22.55 2.33
N ASP A 160 17.70 -22.75 2.83
CA ASP A 160 17.97 -23.81 3.83
C ASP A 160 17.30 -23.49 5.18
N ILE A 161 17.27 -22.20 5.53
CA ILE A 161 16.76 -21.70 6.80
C ILE A 161 15.89 -20.48 6.58
N VAL A 162 14.69 -20.48 7.17
CA VAL A 162 13.77 -19.35 7.22
C VAL A 162 13.64 -18.87 8.66
N VAL A 163 14.11 -17.65 8.90
CA VAL A 163 14.03 -17.00 10.21
C VAL A 163 12.86 -16.02 10.21
N ILE A 164 11.92 -16.19 11.14
CA ILE A 164 10.71 -15.38 11.22
C ILE A 164 10.61 -14.74 12.61
N GLU A 165 10.42 -13.42 12.67
CA GLU A 165 10.20 -12.73 13.95
C GLU A 165 8.89 -13.20 14.60
N ASN A 166 8.97 -13.65 15.85
CA ASN A 166 7.82 -14.13 16.61
C ASN A 166 6.92 -12.99 17.08
N GLN A 167 5.64 -13.03 16.70
CA GLN A 167 4.62 -12.04 17.04
C GLN A 167 3.87 -12.44 18.32
N ILE A 168 4.33 -11.96 19.48
CA ILE A 168 3.90 -12.45 20.81
C ILE A 168 2.67 -11.70 21.38
N SER A 169 2.31 -10.52 20.85
CA SER A 169 1.23 -9.71 21.46
C SER A 169 -0.18 -10.28 21.20
N PRO A 170 -1.05 -10.43 22.23
CA PRO A 170 -2.44 -10.88 22.08
C PRO A 170 -3.31 -9.93 21.25
N ILE A 171 -2.82 -8.71 20.97
CA ILE A 171 -3.49 -7.69 20.15
C ILE A 171 -3.19 -7.91 18.64
N ALA A 172 -2.15 -8.68 18.29
CA ALA A 172 -1.61 -8.79 16.94
C ALA A 172 -1.99 -10.08 16.19
N ASN A 173 -3.22 -10.59 16.38
CA ASN A 173 -3.70 -11.83 15.73
C ASN A 173 -3.47 -11.87 14.21
N ARG A 174 -3.59 -10.71 13.56
CA ARG A 174 -3.33 -10.57 12.13
C ARG A 174 -1.86 -10.83 11.76
N MET A 175 -0.91 -10.25 12.49
CA MET A 175 0.52 -10.47 12.24
C MET A 175 0.94 -11.89 12.59
N LYS A 176 0.37 -12.49 13.65
CA LYS A 176 0.57 -13.90 13.98
C LYS A 176 0.06 -14.84 12.88
N THR A 177 -1.05 -14.48 12.24
CA THR A 177 -1.57 -15.24 11.09
C THR A 177 -0.65 -15.11 9.87
N ILE A 178 -0.16 -13.89 9.58
CA ILE A 178 0.81 -13.65 8.50
C ILE A 178 2.13 -14.41 8.75
N GLN A 179 2.62 -14.44 10.00
CA GLN A 179 3.76 -15.26 10.41
C GLN A 179 3.53 -16.75 10.07
N GLY A 180 2.34 -17.28 10.41
CA GLY A 180 1.96 -18.64 10.04
C GLY A 180 1.88 -18.87 8.53
N MET A 181 1.37 -17.90 7.76
CA MET A 181 1.32 -17.97 6.29
C MET A 181 2.70 -18.01 5.65
N VAL A 182 3.64 -17.21 6.16
CA VAL A 182 5.04 -17.22 5.69
C VAL A 182 5.66 -18.60 5.97
N ALA A 183 5.52 -19.11 7.19
CA ALA A 183 6.04 -20.45 7.52
C ALA A 183 5.43 -21.53 6.63
N GLN A 184 4.10 -21.54 6.48
CA GLN A 184 3.39 -22.50 5.66
C GLN A 184 3.82 -22.44 4.18
N TYR A 185 4.05 -21.25 3.63
CA TYR A 185 4.53 -21.10 2.25
C TYR A 185 5.85 -21.85 2.03
N PHE A 186 6.81 -21.67 2.93
CA PHE A 186 8.12 -22.31 2.80
C PHE A 186 8.05 -23.83 3.04
N ILE A 187 7.26 -24.30 4.01
CA ILE A 187 7.00 -25.74 4.22
C ILE A 187 6.41 -26.40 2.96
N MET A 188 5.54 -25.68 2.23
CA MET A 188 4.96 -26.20 0.99
C MET A 188 5.93 -26.20 -0.19
N LYS A 189 6.98 -25.38 -0.14
CA LYS A 189 8.03 -25.32 -1.18
C LYS A 189 9.08 -26.40 -0.97
N ASP A 190 9.41 -26.67 0.28
CA ASP A 190 10.37 -27.67 0.70
C ASP A 190 9.98 -28.18 2.10
N SER A 191 9.75 -29.48 2.23
CA SER A 191 9.39 -30.08 3.53
C SER A 191 10.54 -30.14 4.51
N ASP A 192 11.78 -30.04 4.03
CA ASP A 192 12.99 -30.17 4.83
C ASP A 192 13.55 -28.80 5.27
N VAL A 193 12.91 -27.70 4.84
CA VAL A 193 13.30 -26.34 5.23
C VAL A 193 13.27 -26.16 6.74
N ARG A 194 14.35 -25.62 7.30
CA ARG A 194 14.40 -25.27 8.72
C ARG A 194 13.68 -23.95 8.96
N ILE A 195 12.66 -23.95 9.80
CA ILE A 195 11.94 -22.73 10.19
C ILE A 195 12.18 -22.41 11.66
N ASP A 196 12.72 -21.22 11.94
CA ASP A 196 12.98 -20.74 13.29
C ASP A 196 12.22 -19.45 13.59
N PHE A 197 11.43 -19.49 14.67
CA PHE A 197 10.78 -18.29 15.20
C PHE A 197 11.66 -17.61 16.25
N VAL A 198 12.11 -16.39 15.97
CA VAL A 198 13.06 -15.66 16.82
C VAL A 198 12.40 -14.49 17.55
N SER A 199 12.87 -14.18 18.76
CA SER A 199 12.36 -13.05 19.52
C SER A 199 12.72 -11.72 18.86
N SER A 200 11.78 -10.79 18.80
CA SER A 200 12.03 -9.41 18.36
C SER A 200 13.15 -8.70 19.16
N ALA A 201 13.38 -9.12 20.41
CA ALA A 201 14.42 -8.54 21.26
C ALA A 201 15.85 -8.87 20.79
N ASN A 202 16.03 -9.93 20.00
CA ASN A 202 17.35 -10.44 19.64
C ASN A 202 18.18 -9.46 18.78
N LYS A 203 17.53 -8.71 17.90
CA LYS A 203 18.18 -7.80 16.94
C LYS A 203 19.05 -6.70 17.55
N LEU A 204 18.85 -6.35 18.83
CA LEU A 204 19.63 -5.33 19.54
C LEU A 204 20.49 -5.91 20.68
N LYS A 205 20.41 -7.22 20.96
CA LYS A 205 21.07 -7.83 22.14
C LYS A 205 22.59 -7.70 22.11
N ASP A 206 23.17 -7.78 20.92
CA ASP A 206 24.63 -7.77 20.75
C ASP A 206 25.22 -6.35 20.77
N PHE A 207 24.38 -5.32 20.84
CA PHE A 207 24.79 -3.92 20.79
C PHE A 207 24.57 -3.26 22.17
N ASN A 208 25.67 -2.97 22.86
CA ASN A 208 25.79 -2.29 24.16
C ASN A 208 24.73 -2.60 25.26
N PRO A 209 25.08 -3.42 26.27
CA PRO A 209 24.20 -3.76 27.40
C PRO A 209 23.68 -2.57 28.22
N LEU A 210 24.42 -1.45 28.28
CA LEU A 210 24.08 -0.29 29.12
C LEU A 210 22.86 0.51 28.64
N GLU A 211 22.49 0.44 27.35
CA GLU A 211 21.22 1.03 26.87
C GLU A 211 20.06 0.03 26.90
N ASN A 212 20.36 -1.28 26.83
CA ASN A 212 19.39 -2.37 26.77
C ASN A 212 18.71 -2.67 28.13
N THR A 213 19.18 -2.08 29.23
CA THR A 213 18.56 -2.16 30.56
C THR A 213 17.39 -1.20 30.74
N LEU A 214 17.25 -0.18 29.89
CA LEU A 214 16.06 0.68 29.85
C LEU A 214 14.99 0.05 28.96
N ARG A 215 14.47 -1.09 29.40
CA ARG A 215 13.19 -1.64 28.92
C ARG A 215 12.05 -0.78 29.46
N GLU A 216 12.04 0.51 29.16
CA GLU A 216 10.88 1.33 29.43
C GLU A 216 9.82 0.99 28.38
N SER A 217 8.67 0.52 28.86
CA SER A 217 7.44 0.26 28.09
C SER A 217 6.78 1.54 27.56
N ASP A 218 7.52 2.63 27.48
CA ASP A 218 7.05 3.96 27.16
C ASP A 218 7.39 4.30 25.71
N GLU A 219 6.60 5.16 25.06
CA GLU A 219 6.77 5.53 23.65
C GLU A 219 8.19 6.00 23.30
N LYS A 220 8.90 6.60 24.27
CA LYS A 220 10.28 7.07 24.12
C LYS A 220 11.28 5.92 23.95
N GLY A 221 11.13 4.81 24.69
CA GLY A 221 11.99 3.63 24.57
C GLY A 221 11.80 2.93 23.22
N TYR A 222 10.54 2.84 22.75
CA TYR A 222 10.23 2.26 21.44
C TYR A 222 10.81 3.07 20.27
N GLN A 223 10.69 4.41 20.30
CA GLN A 223 11.28 5.27 19.28
C GLN A 223 12.82 5.20 19.28
N LYS A 224 13.44 5.12 20.47
CA LYS A 224 14.89 4.94 20.61
C LYS A 224 15.36 3.63 20.00
N ASN A 225 14.68 2.52 20.27
CA ASN A 225 15.03 1.21 19.71
C ASN A 225 15.00 1.20 18.17
N LYS A 226 14.01 1.87 17.56
CA LYS A 226 13.96 2.01 16.10
C LYS A 226 15.16 2.76 15.54
N LYS A 227 15.49 3.90 16.17
CA LYS A 227 16.64 4.71 15.77
C LYS A 227 17.95 3.91 15.91
N ASN A 228 18.13 3.24 17.05
CA ASN A 228 19.31 2.42 17.33
C ASN A 228 19.45 1.27 16.31
N GLY A 229 18.35 0.59 15.96
CA GLY A 229 18.37 -0.49 14.95
C GLY A 229 18.88 0.00 13.58
N VAL A 230 18.39 1.14 13.10
CA VAL A 230 18.86 1.73 11.84
C VAL A 230 20.33 2.14 11.92
N GLU A 231 20.76 2.70 13.05
CA GLU A 231 22.15 3.12 13.27
C GLU A 231 23.11 1.92 13.27
N TYR A 232 22.82 0.87 14.04
CA TYR A 232 23.64 -0.35 14.07
C TYR A 232 23.66 -1.07 12.73
N CYS A 233 22.52 -1.12 12.03
CA CYS A 233 22.48 -1.65 10.68
C CYS A 233 23.42 -0.87 9.75
N SER A 234 23.37 0.47 9.80
CA SER A 234 24.23 1.32 8.97
C SER A 234 25.72 1.14 9.29
N GLN A 235 26.08 0.98 10.57
CA GLN A 235 27.45 0.70 11.00
C GLN A 235 27.94 -0.64 10.44
N LEU A 236 27.16 -1.71 10.61
CA LEU A 236 27.51 -3.02 10.08
C LEU A 236 27.65 -3.03 8.55
N LEU A 237 26.83 -2.27 7.83
CA LEU A 237 26.99 -2.13 6.37
C LEU A 237 28.30 -1.45 6.00
N ALA A 238 28.70 -0.40 6.73
CA ALA A 238 29.93 0.33 6.45
C ALA A 238 31.21 -0.46 6.81
N GLU A 239 31.13 -1.34 7.81
CA GLU A 239 32.26 -2.16 8.26
C GLU A 239 32.48 -3.42 7.41
N ASN A 240 31.49 -3.83 6.61
CA ASN A 240 31.52 -5.08 5.85
C ASN A 240 31.35 -4.80 4.35
N SER A 241 32.46 -4.79 3.61
CA SER A 241 32.47 -4.49 2.17
C SER A 241 31.60 -5.43 1.32
N SER A 242 31.32 -6.65 1.81
CA SER A 242 30.39 -7.59 1.16
C SER A 242 28.93 -7.08 1.12
N PHE A 243 28.61 -6.05 1.90
CA PHE A 243 27.28 -5.44 1.96
C PHE A 243 27.18 -4.08 1.27
N ASP A 244 28.27 -3.52 0.72
CA ASP A 244 28.34 -2.16 0.17
C ASP A 244 27.21 -1.85 -0.82
N LYS A 245 26.88 -2.82 -1.68
CA LYS A 245 25.81 -2.71 -2.70
C LYS A 245 24.43 -2.43 -2.10
N TRP A 246 24.21 -2.72 -0.82
CA TRP A 246 22.93 -2.60 -0.13
C TRP A 246 22.78 -1.35 0.74
N SER A 247 23.83 -0.53 0.87
CA SER A 247 23.80 0.74 1.62
C SER A 247 22.60 1.63 1.26
N HIS A 248 22.20 1.64 -0.01
CA HIS A 248 21.08 2.43 -0.52
C HIS A 248 19.70 2.00 -0.01
N VAL A 249 19.53 0.76 0.48
CA VAL A 249 18.23 0.20 0.88
C VAL A 249 17.64 0.88 2.11
N LEU A 250 18.49 1.48 2.95
CA LEU A 250 18.05 2.27 4.10
C LEU A 250 17.56 3.69 3.73
N ASN A 251 17.68 4.11 2.46
CA ASN A 251 17.17 5.40 1.97
C ASN A 251 15.67 5.35 1.64
N THR A 252 14.88 4.73 2.51
CA THR A 252 13.43 4.56 2.34
C THR A 252 12.67 4.93 3.61
N LYS A 253 11.35 5.14 3.47
CA LYS A 253 10.46 5.34 4.62
C LYS A 253 10.33 4.09 5.51
N LYS A 254 10.83 2.94 5.04
CA LYS A 254 10.70 1.62 5.65
C LYS A 254 12.01 1.07 6.18
N LYS A 255 13.00 1.96 6.36
CA LYS A 255 14.33 1.63 6.88
C LYS A 255 14.33 0.92 8.23
N ASP A 256 13.37 1.22 9.13
CA ASP A 256 13.27 0.53 10.42
C ASP A 256 12.95 -0.96 10.23
N ASP A 257 11.95 -1.28 9.40
CA ASP A 257 11.54 -2.66 9.09
C ASP A 257 12.68 -3.44 8.40
N LEU A 258 13.43 -2.77 7.52
CA LEU A 258 14.57 -3.33 6.79
C LEU A 258 15.79 -3.58 7.70
N ALA A 259 16.11 -2.63 8.58
CA ALA A 259 17.17 -2.79 9.56
C ALA A 259 16.85 -3.94 10.52
N ASP A 260 15.61 -4.04 10.99
CA ASP A 260 15.16 -5.09 11.88
C ASP A 260 15.34 -6.50 11.26
N CYS A 261 14.93 -6.71 10.01
CA CYS A 261 15.08 -8.03 9.37
C CYS A 261 16.55 -8.39 9.11
N PHE A 262 17.39 -7.41 8.74
CA PHE A 262 18.83 -7.62 8.59
C PHE A 262 19.48 -8.01 9.93
N LEU A 263 19.25 -7.23 10.99
CA LEU A 263 19.83 -7.47 12.30
C LEU A 263 19.38 -8.78 12.94
N GLN A 264 18.13 -9.20 12.70
CA GLN A 264 17.66 -10.54 13.11
C GLN A 264 18.47 -11.65 12.42
N GLY A 265 18.75 -11.51 11.12
CA GLY A 265 19.60 -12.45 10.37
C GLY A 265 21.03 -12.49 10.90
N ILE A 266 21.64 -11.32 11.13
CA ILE A 266 22.98 -11.22 11.72
C ILE A 266 23.04 -11.92 13.09
N TRP A 267 22.08 -11.62 13.98
CA TRP A 267 22.02 -12.25 15.29
C TRP A 267 21.88 -13.77 15.18
N PHE A 268 20.99 -14.25 14.30
CA PHE A 268 20.74 -15.67 14.11
C PHE A 268 22.00 -16.41 13.64
N MET A 269 22.70 -15.88 12.62
CA MET A 269 23.95 -16.47 12.13
C MET A 269 25.01 -16.59 13.22
N LYS A 270 25.14 -15.56 14.07
CA LYS A 270 26.12 -15.53 15.18
C LYS A 270 25.79 -16.46 16.34
N ASN A 271 24.52 -16.77 16.58
CA ASN A 271 24.08 -17.45 17.81
C ASN A 271 23.48 -18.86 17.57
N LYS A 272 23.16 -19.21 16.32
CA LYS A 272 22.42 -20.44 15.98
C LYS A 272 22.99 -21.24 14.80
N ILE A 273 24.01 -20.72 14.13
CA ILE A 273 24.68 -21.40 13.00
C ILE A 273 26.16 -21.59 13.30
N LYS A 274 26.87 -20.48 13.57
CA LYS A 274 28.25 -20.51 14.09
C LYS A 274 28.25 -20.88 15.56
#